data_AF-A0A532UBW4-F1
#
_entry.id   AF-A0A532UBW4-F1
#
_cell.length_a   1.000
_cell.length_b   1.000
_cell.length_c   1.000
_cell.angle_alpha   90.00
_cell.angle_beta   90.00
_cell.angle_gamma   90.00
#
_symmetry.space_group_name_H-M   'P 1'
#
loop_
_entity.id
_entity.type
_entity.pdbx_description
1 polymer ?
#
loop_
_entity_poly.entity_id
_entity_poly.type
_entity_poly.pdbx_seq_one_letter_code
_entity_poly.pdbx_strand_id
1 'polypeptide(L)'
;KKSHKNRGFYFTSHFRKIQAYRNKNFIMWMNLRKYLTDKALRYGKDKWAHLKELVDYAGKKNVGIIVWKRWASGATEKVKMTGIRTREKRLDFFKKCSRAGVVGVKIDFMDSESKEIIDFYTNTLKDAADFKLMINFHGANKPTGESRTWPNEITREGVRGLEYNKWDTLPPHHYASLPFTRYLAGHGDFTPCTFDPDKLKGTTFTLQLATAIVYTSPLKHWADKPNLYLNSPAVDIIRAIPSVWDETRVLAGSKIGDMAAFARRRDNSWFVGIINGGKKRQYKLDLSFLGKGNYHAVFVRDRMDDPAAMIVEKDAVNHKQNLTIEMRSGGGFVAYLSKEKLAVK
;
A
#
# COMPACT_ATOMS: atom_id res chain seq x y z
N LYS A 1 13.95 -24.63 -32.19
CA LYS A 1 13.38 -25.40 -31.07
C LYS A 1 14.31 -25.36 -29.85
N LYS A 2 14.23 -24.32 -29.00
CA LYS A 2 14.77 -24.23 -27.62
C LYS A 2 14.55 -22.79 -27.11
N SER A 3 13.65 -22.57 -26.15
CA SER A 3 13.69 -21.50 -25.11
C SER A 3 12.30 -21.19 -24.48
N HIS A 4 11.56 -22.20 -24.02
CA HIS A 4 10.33 -21.97 -23.22
C HIS A 4 10.40 -22.52 -21.78
N LYS A 5 11.59 -22.83 -21.27
CA LYS A 5 11.75 -23.52 -19.97
C LYS A 5 11.90 -22.65 -18.70
N ASN A 6 11.91 -21.31 -18.76
CA ASN A 6 12.24 -20.49 -17.57
C ASN A 6 11.19 -19.46 -17.10
N ARG A 7 9.88 -19.72 -17.26
CA ARG A 7 8.82 -18.90 -16.63
C ARG A 7 8.21 -19.52 -15.35
N GLY A 8 8.75 -20.65 -14.88
CA GLY A 8 8.22 -21.44 -13.77
C GLY A 8 8.57 -20.96 -12.34
N PHE A 9 9.48 -19.99 -12.17
CA PHE A 9 10.08 -19.68 -10.86
C PHE A 9 9.61 -18.37 -10.18
N TYR A 10 8.60 -17.67 -10.73
CA TYR A 10 8.29 -16.32 -10.25
C TYR A 10 7.50 -16.24 -8.93
N PHE A 11 6.71 -17.25 -8.56
CA PHE A 11 5.81 -17.18 -7.39
C PHE A 11 6.32 -17.95 -6.16
N THR A 12 6.94 -19.12 -6.34
CA THR A 12 7.64 -19.82 -5.26
C THR A 12 8.86 -19.04 -4.77
N SER A 13 9.51 -18.25 -5.65
CA SER A 13 10.58 -17.32 -5.25
C SER A 13 10.05 -16.10 -4.47
N HIS A 14 8.86 -15.57 -4.78
CA HIS A 14 8.20 -14.55 -3.95
C HIS A 14 7.93 -15.09 -2.54
N PHE A 15 7.39 -16.31 -2.42
CA PHE A 15 7.12 -16.93 -1.12
C PHE A 15 8.37 -17.29 -0.30
N ARG A 16 9.48 -17.67 -0.94
CA ARG A 16 10.75 -17.92 -0.24
C ARG A 16 11.38 -16.62 0.29
N LYS A 17 11.14 -15.48 -0.36
CA LYS A 17 11.73 -14.18 0.03
C LYS A 17 10.88 -13.35 0.98
N ILE A 18 9.57 -13.60 1.06
CA ILE A 18 8.68 -13.01 2.09
C ILE A 18 9.07 -13.48 3.51
N GLN A 19 9.90 -14.53 3.63
CA GLN A 19 10.40 -15.07 4.90
C GLN A 19 11.13 -14.05 5.80
N ALA A 20 11.52 -12.88 5.26
CA ALA A 20 12.17 -11.82 6.03
C ALA A 20 11.21 -10.94 6.88
N TYR A 21 9.88 -11.16 6.80
CA TYR A 21 8.88 -10.38 7.56
C TYR A 21 8.24 -11.23 8.67
N ARG A 22 9.05 -11.69 9.64
CA ARG A 22 8.65 -12.71 10.62
C ARG A 22 7.58 -12.30 11.67
N ASN A 23 7.16 -11.03 11.76
CA ASN A 23 6.43 -10.55 12.96
C ASN A 23 5.14 -9.74 12.72
N LYS A 24 4.58 -9.66 11.51
CA LYS A 24 3.31 -8.94 11.29
C LYS A 24 2.41 -9.70 10.30
N ASN A 25 1.11 -9.74 10.56
CA ASN A 25 0.09 -10.34 9.67
C ASN A 25 0.22 -9.73 8.27
N PHE A 26 0.83 -10.48 7.35
CA PHE A 26 1.09 -9.99 6.00
C PHE A 26 -0.08 -10.41 5.11
N ILE A 27 -0.58 -9.50 4.30
CA ILE A 27 -1.65 -9.79 3.36
C ILE A 27 -1.05 -9.71 1.95
N MET A 28 -1.06 -10.84 1.25
CA MET A 28 -0.61 -10.91 -0.13
C MET A 28 -1.83 -10.73 -1.05
N TRP A 29 -1.69 -9.81 -1.99
CA TRP A 29 -2.66 -9.65 -3.06
C TRP A 29 -2.44 -10.72 -4.13
N MET A 30 -3.55 -11.34 -4.53
CA MET A 30 -3.55 -12.27 -5.64
C MET A 30 -4.62 -11.90 -6.66
N ASN A 31 -4.15 -11.61 -7.87
CA ASN A 31 -5.01 -11.67 -9.03
C ASN A 31 -5.28 -13.13 -9.39
N LEU A 32 -6.52 -13.59 -9.18
CA LEU A 32 -6.98 -14.94 -9.54
C LEU A 32 -6.74 -15.25 -11.03
N ARG A 33 -6.60 -14.21 -11.87
CA ARG A 33 -6.35 -14.25 -13.32
C ARG A 33 -5.14 -15.08 -13.76
N LYS A 34 -3.97 -14.90 -13.13
CA LYS A 34 -2.71 -15.46 -13.64
C LYS A 34 -2.38 -16.83 -13.04
N TYR A 35 -2.99 -17.14 -11.90
CA TYR A 35 -2.60 -18.30 -11.09
C TYR A 35 -3.67 -19.39 -11.06
N LEU A 36 -4.96 -19.06 -11.10
CA LEU A 36 -6.00 -20.08 -10.94
C LEU A 36 -6.61 -20.58 -12.25
N THR A 37 -6.73 -19.76 -13.29
CA THR A 37 -7.26 -20.24 -14.59
C THR A 37 -6.19 -20.96 -15.39
N ASP A 38 -5.01 -20.36 -15.59
CA ASP A 38 -3.98 -20.93 -16.48
C ASP A 38 -3.20 -22.11 -15.88
N LYS A 39 -3.06 -22.21 -14.55
CA LYS A 39 -2.36 -23.33 -13.90
C LYS A 39 -3.30 -24.43 -13.42
N ALA A 40 -4.47 -24.11 -12.84
CA ALA A 40 -5.38 -25.16 -12.38
C ALA A 40 -5.85 -26.03 -13.57
N LEU A 41 -6.09 -25.42 -14.74
CA LEU A 41 -6.36 -26.15 -15.99
C LEU A 41 -5.15 -27.00 -16.45
N ARG A 42 -3.90 -26.53 -16.28
CA ARG A 42 -2.70 -27.31 -16.62
C ARG A 42 -2.41 -28.48 -15.67
N TYR A 43 -2.99 -28.49 -14.47
CA TYR A 43 -2.82 -29.54 -13.48
C TYR A 43 -4.10 -30.35 -13.24
N GLY A 44 -5.15 -30.16 -14.05
CA GLY A 44 -6.42 -30.88 -13.93
C GLY A 44 -7.18 -30.62 -12.61
N LYS A 45 -6.91 -29.50 -11.92
CA LYS A 45 -7.55 -29.17 -10.64
C LYS A 45 -8.63 -28.11 -10.82
N ASP A 46 -9.69 -28.21 -10.02
CA ASP A 46 -10.62 -27.10 -9.83
C ASP A 46 -9.88 -25.88 -9.26
N LYS A 47 -10.26 -24.68 -9.71
CA LYS A 47 -9.61 -23.43 -9.34
C LYS A 47 -9.70 -23.13 -7.84
N TRP A 48 -10.76 -23.54 -7.15
CA TRP A 48 -10.91 -23.31 -5.71
C TRP A 48 -10.08 -24.28 -4.89
N ALA A 49 -9.96 -25.53 -5.34
CA ALA A 49 -9.02 -26.48 -4.74
C ALA A 49 -7.58 -25.95 -4.81
N HIS A 50 -7.17 -25.41 -5.96
CA HIS A 50 -5.84 -24.81 -6.10
C HIS A 50 -5.65 -23.54 -5.26
N LEU A 51 -6.70 -22.70 -5.13
CA LEU A 51 -6.67 -21.54 -4.23
C LEU A 51 -6.48 -21.97 -2.77
N LYS A 52 -7.18 -23.02 -2.34
CA LYS A 52 -7.06 -23.54 -0.98
C LYS A 52 -5.65 -24.01 -0.68
N GLU A 53 -5.02 -24.79 -1.57
CA GLU A 53 -3.62 -25.23 -1.40
C GLU A 53 -2.67 -24.04 -1.18
N LEU A 54 -2.92 -22.94 -1.90
CA LEU A 54 -2.12 -21.75 -1.80
C LEU A 54 -2.37 -20.96 -0.52
N VAL A 55 -3.62 -20.85 -0.10
CA VAL A 55 -3.98 -20.28 1.20
C VAL A 55 -3.35 -21.09 2.33
N ASP A 56 -3.46 -22.42 2.30
CA ASP A 56 -2.88 -23.30 3.32
C ASP A 56 -1.35 -23.15 3.39
N TYR A 57 -0.69 -23.04 2.23
CA TYR A 57 0.75 -22.78 2.16
C TYR A 57 1.13 -21.39 2.71
N ALA A 58 0.33 -20.36 2.40
CA ALA A 58 0.54 -19.01 2.88
C ALA A 58 0.31 -18.91 4.40
N GLY A 59 -0.69 -19.60 4.93
CA GLY A 59 -1.00 -19.69 6.35
C GLY A 59 0.16 -20.25 7.17
N LYS A 60 0.88 -21.27 6.66
CA LYS A 60 2.11 -21.80 7.29
C LYS A 60 3.23 -20.75 7.42
N LYS A 61 3.10 -19.61 6.74
CA LYS A 61 4.03 -18.48 6.75
C LYS A 61 3.42 -17.22 7.38
N ASN A 62 2.27 -17.34 8.03
CA ASN A 62 1.49 -16.24 8.60
C ASN A 62 1.13 -15.16 7.55
N VAL A 63 0.78 -15.59 6.34
CA VAL A 63 0.36 -14.74 5.23
C VAL A 63 -1.09 -15.02 4.87
N GLY A 64 -1.94 -13.99 4.95
CA GLY A 64 -3.31 -14.02 4.44
C GLY A 64 -3.36 -13.71 2.95
N ILE A 65 -4.37 -14.22 2.25
CA ILE A 65 -4.59 -13.95 0.82
C ILE A 65 -5.85 -13.11 0.62
N ILE A 66 -5.71 -12.00 -0.13
CA ILE A 66 -6.83 -11.24 -0.70
C ILE A 66 -6.96 -11.55 -2.18
N VAL A 67 -8.19 -11.77 -2.64
CA VAL A 67 -8.46 -12.14 -4.03
C VAL A 67 -9.16 -11.02 -4.78
N TRP A 68 -8.83 -10.85 -6.05
CA TRP A 68 -9.43 -9.82 -6.90
C TRP A 68 -10.67 -10.31 -7.67
N LYS A 69 -11.69 -9.46 -7.82
CA LYS A 69 -12.93 -9.75 -8.56
C LYS A 69 -13.52 -8.50 -9.21
N ARG A 70 -14.08 -8.64 -10.43
CA ARG A 70 -14.87 -7.57 -11.08
C ARG A 70 -16.26 -7.45 -10.47
N TRP A 71 -16.77 -6.23 -10.38
CA TRP A 71 -18.18 -5.96 -10.09
C TRP A 71 -19.10 -6.47 -11.20
N ALA A 72 -18.90 -6.01 -12.44
CA ALA A 72 -19.68 -6.45 -13.60
C ALA A 72 -18.95 -7.54 -14.40
N SER A 73 -19.74 -8.42 -15.04
CA SER A 73 -19.21 -9.35 -16.03
C SER A 73 -18.56 -8.59 -17.16
N GLY A 74 -17.39 -9.04 -17.61
CA GLY A 74 -16.64 -8.34 -18.64
C GLY A 74 -15.31 -9.01 -18.92
N ALA A 75 -14.40 -8.29 -19.55
CA ALA A 75 -13.05 -8.77 -19.80
C ALA A 75 -12.00 -7.90 -19.10
N THR A 76 -10.93 -8.52 -18.61
CA THR A 76 -9.74 -7.81 -18.11
C THR A 76 -8.52 -8.43 -18.74
N GLU A 77 -7.74 -7.61 -19.45
CA GLU A 77 -6.59 -8.06 -20.23
C GLU A 77 -6.90 -9.32 -21.07
N LYS A 78 -7.99 -9.23 -21.84
CA LYS A 78 -8.52 -10.26 -22.76
C LYS A 78 -9.11 -11.53 -22.11
N VAL A 79 -9.21 -11.60 -20.77
CA VAL A 79 -9.85 -12.74 -20.08
C VAL A 79 -11.27 -12.38 -19.66
N LYS A 80 -12.27 -13.14 -20.14
CA LYS A 80 -13.68 -12.99 -19.73
C LYS A 80 -13.88 -13.50 -18.31
N MET A 81 -14.61 -12.75 -17.50
CA MET A 81 -14.88 -13.06 -16.10
C MET A 81 -16.31 -12.70 -15.76
N THR A 82 -16.96 -13.55 -14.96
CA THR A 82 -18.26 -13.23 -14.36
C THR A 82 -18.10 -12.19 -13.26
N GLY A 83 -18.99 -11.21 -13.21
CA GLY A 83 -19.08 -10.24 -12.12
C GLY A 83 -19.85 -10.76 -10.91
N ILE A 84 -19.94 -9.93 -9.88
CA ILE A 84 -20.69 -10.18 -8.64
C ILE A 84 -21.78 -9.13 -8.38
N ARG A 85 -22.34 -8.49 -9.42
CA ARG A 85 -23.37 -7.44 -9.26
C ARG A 85 -24.59 -7.90 -8.44
N THR A 86 -25.08 -9.12 -8.65
CA THR A 86 -26.25 -9.65 -7.93
C THR A 86 -25.87 -10.22 -6.57
N ARG A 87 -26.79 -10.15 -5.59
CA ARG A 87 -26.59 -10.72 -4.25
C ARG A 87 -26.24 -12.19 -4.29
N GLU A 88 -26.97 -12.99 -5.07
CA GLU A 88 -26.69 -14.43 -5.25
C GLU A 88 -25.24 -14.70 -5.67
N LYS A 89 -24.74 -13.99 -6.70
CA LYS A 89 -23.36 -14.14 -7.19
C LYS A 89 -22.33 -13.66 -6.18
N ARG A 90 -22.61 -12.61 -5.41
CA ARG A 90 -21.74 -12.19 -4.28
C ARG A 90 -21.65 -13.27 -3.22
N LEU A 91 -22.80 -13.75 -2.73
CA LEU A 91 -22.87 -14.72 -1.64
C LEU A 91 -22.20 -16.04 -2.04
N ASP A 92 -22.43 -16.53 -3.26
CA ASP A 92 -21.73 -17.71 -3.78
C ASP A 92 -20.21 -17.50 -3.82
N PHE A 93 -19.77 -16.34 -4.33
CA PHE A 93 -18.35 -16.01 -4.40
C PHE A 93 -17.71 -15.90 -3.01
N PHE A 94 -18.35 -15.21 -2.06
CA PHE A 94 -17.87 -15.06 -0.69
C PHE A 94 -17.84 -16.37 0.07
N LYS A 95 -18.87 -17.21 -0.07
CA LYS A 95 -18.89 -18.58 0.48
C LYS A 95 -17.71 -19.41 -0.03
N LYS A 96 -17.40 -19.33 -1.33
CA LYS A 96 -16.25 -20.03 -1.92
C LYS A 96 -14.91 -19.47 -1.43
N CYS A 97 -14.78 -18.15 -1.31
CA CYS A 97 -13.59 -17.50 -0.74
C CYS A 97 -13.35 -17.94 0.71
N SER A 98 -14.39 -17.86 1.54
CA SER A 98 -14.35 -18.26 2.95
C SER A 98 -13.98 -19.73 3.12
N ARG A 99 -14.59 -20.64 2.33
CA ARG A 99 -14.23 -22.08 2.30
C ARG A 99 -12.77 -22.34 1.89
N ALA A 100 -12.22 -21.50 1.01
CA ALA A 100 -10.82 -21.59 0.61
C ALA A 100 -9.86 -20.97 1.64
N GLY A 101 -10.36 -20.27 2.66
CA GLY A 101 -9.58 -19.59 3.70
C GLY A 101 -9.04 -18.21 3.29
N VAL A 102 -9.60 -17.61 2.23
CA VAL A 102 -9.29 -16.23 1.83
C VAL A 102 -9.70 -15.26 2.94
N VAL A 103 -8.89 -14.23 3.20
CA VAL A 103 -9.14 -13.25 4.29
C VAL A 103 -9.81 -11.96 3.81
N GLY A 104 -9.88 -11.74 2.50
CA GLY A 104 -10.58 -10.59 1.94
C GLY A 104 -10.64 -10.57 0.42
N VAL A 105 -11.31 -9.56 -0.11
CA VAL A 105 -11.57 -9.41 -1.54
C VAL A 105 -11.30 -7.97 -1.99
N LYS A 106 -10.62 -7.82 -3.12
CA LYS A 106 -10.54 -6.57 -3.87
C LYS A 106 -11.59 -6.58 -4.99
N ILE A 107 -12.54 -5.64 -4.97
CA ILE A 107 -13.64 -5.57 -5.93
C ILE A 107 -13.46 -4.31 -6.79
N ASP A 108 -13.59 -4.45 -8.11
CA ASP A 108 -13.13 -3.46 -9.07
C ASP A 108 -14.16 -3.09 -10.14
N PHE A 109 -14.00 -1.90 -10.73
CA PHE A 109 -14.74 -1.34 -11.87
C PHE A 109 -16.23 -1.08 -11.62
N MET A 110 -16.56 -0.35 -10.57
CA MET A 110 -17.92 0.17 -10.34
C MET A 110 -18.13 1.50 -11.08
N ASP A 111 -17.09 2.34 -11.13
CA ASP A 111 -16.92 3.53 -11.97
C ASP A 111 -18.12 4.51 -11.96
N SER A 112 -18.84 4.60 -10.84
CA SER A 112 -20.04 5.43 -10.72
C SER A 112 -20.36 5.77 -9.26
N GLU A 113 -21.04 6.89 -9.06
CA GLU A 113 -21.54 7.35 -7.75
C GLU A 113 -23.08 7.24 -7.64
N SER A 114 -23.71 6.47 -8.54
CA SER A 114 -25.16 6.32 -8.54
C SER A 114 -25.67 5.64 -7.27
N LYS A 115 -26.93 5.89 -6.92
CA LYS A 115 -27.60 5.24 -5.77
C LYS A 115 -27.49 3.72 -5.81
N GLU A 116 -27.60 3.11 -7.00
CA GLU A 116 -27.43 1.65 -7.19
C GLU A 116 -26.04 1.18 -6.72
N ILE A 117 -24.99 1.93 -7.06
CA ILE A 117 -23.62 1.59 -6.69
C ILE A 117 -23.36 1.83 -5.19
N ILE A 118 -23.92 2.90 -4.63
CA ILE A 118 -23.86 3.16 -3.17
C ILE A 118 -24.53 2.03 -2.39
N ASP A 119 -25.69 1.56 -2.86
CA ASP A 119 -26.36 0.39 -2.28
C ASP A 119 -25.54 -0.89 -2.47
N PHE A 120 -24.88 -1.05 -3.63
CA PHE A 120 -23.98 -2.17 -3.87
C PHE A 120 -22.82 -2.18 -2.86
N TYR A 121 -22.14 -1.06 -2.59
CA TYR A 121 -21.08 -0.99 -1.59
C TYR A 121 -21.58 -1.44 -0.22
N THR A 122 -22.67 -0.83 0.26
CA THR A 122 -23.24 -1.12 1.57
C THR A 122 -23.64 -2.59 1.71
N ASN A 123 -24.34 -3.12 0.70
CA ASN A 123 -24.76 -4.52 0.70
C ASN A 123 -23.58 -5.49 0.60
N THR A 124 -22.53 -5.12 -0.15
CA THR A 124 -21.31 -5.93 -0.27
C THR A 124 -20.57 -6.00 1.06
N LEU A 125 -20.47 -4.89 1.80
CA LEU A 125 -19.84 -4.87 3.12
C LEU A 125 -20.60 -5.71 4.15
N LYS A 126 -21.93 -5.58 4.17
CA LYS A 126 -22.84 -6.42 4.97
C LYS A 126 -22.63 -7.91 4.66
N ASP A 127 -22.79 -8.27 3.39
CA ASP A 127 -22.66 -9.65 2.93
C ASP A 127 -21.27 -10.23 3.24
N ALA A 128 -20.21 -9.45 3.03
CA ALA A 128 -18.84 -9.90 3.29
C ALA A 128 -18.55 -10.10 4.79
N ALA A 129 -19.17 -9.30 5.66
CA ALA A 129 -19.00 -9.41 7.10
C ALA A 129 -19.52 -10.76 7.64
N ASP A 130 -20.64 -11.27 7.10
CA ASP A 130 -21.17 -12.60 7.44
C ASP A 130 -20.17 -13.74 7.16
N PHE A 131 -19.29 -13.55 6.17
CA PHE A 131 -18.22 -14.50 5.83
C PHE A 131 -16.85 -14.13 6.42
N LYS A 132 -16.79 -13.10 7.27
CA LYS A 132 -15.55 -12.56 7.88
C LYS A 132 -14.50 -12.15 6.83
N LEU A 133 -14.94 -11.61 5.70
CA LEU A 133 -14.08 -11.13 4.62
C LEU A 133 -13.88 -9.62 4.71
N MET A 134 -12.62 -9.19 4.64
CA MET A 134 -12.26 -7.79 4.44
C MET A 134 -12.46 -7.37 2.98
N ILE A 135 -12.71 -6.08 2.74
CA ILE A 135 -13.03 -5.54 1.42
C ILE A 135 -12.14 -4.35 1.07
N ASN A 136 -11.61 -4.39 -0.15
CA ASN A 136 -10.91 -3.29 -0.81
C ASN A 136 -11.64 -2.92 -2.12
N PHE A 137 -12.18 -1.71 -2.23
CA PHE A 137 -12.85 -1.28 -3.47
C PHE A 137 -11.92 -0.49 -4.39
N HIS A 138 -11.82 -0.87 -5.67
CA HIS A 138 -11.14 -0.13 -6.75
C HIS A 138 -12.12 0.22 -7.85
N GLY A 139 -11.76 1.15 -8.75
CA GLY A 139 -12.72 1.72 -9.70
C GLY A 139 -13.96 2.21 -8.95
N ALA A 140 -13.73 2.96 -7.87
CA ALA A 140 -14.72 3.25 -6.84
C ALA A 140 -14.76 4.73 -6.50
N ASN A 141 -15.88 5.19 -5.95
CA ASN A 141 -16.02 6.55 -5.45
C ASN A 141 -15.22 6.78 -4.16
N LYS A 142 -15.04 8.04 -3.78
CA LYS A 142 -14.38 8.40 -2.50
C LYS A 142 -15.15 7.82 -1.30
N PRO A 143 -14.48 7.49 -0.19
CA PRO A 143 -15.16 7.05 1.03
C PRO A 143 -15.90 8.24 1.68
N THR A 144 -16.89 7.91 2.49
CA THR A 144 -17.69 8.86 3.28
C THR A 144 -17.75 8.52 4.76
N GLY A 145 -16.96 7.54 5.20
CA GLY A 145 -16.85 7.12 6.61
C GLY A 145 -17.38 5.71 6.88
N GLU A 146 -17.69 4.94 5.83
CA GLU A 146 -18.25 3.60 5.88
C GLU A 146 -17.46 2.67 6.80
N SER A 147 -16.12 2.79 6.83
CA SER A 147 -15.25 1.99 7.73
C SER A 147 -15.58 2.11 9.22
N ARG A 148 -16.25 3.17 9.67
CA ARG A 148 -16.73 3.29 11.06
C ARG A 148 -17.88 2.31 11.33
N THR A 149 -18.81 2.19 10.39
CA THR A 149 -19.99 1.31 10.49
C THR A 149 -19.64 -0.13 10.07
N TRP A 150 -18.78 -0.27 9.06
CA TRP A 150 -18.34 -1.52 8.46
C TRP A 150 -16.81 -1.61 8.52
N PRO A 151 -16.21 -2.01 9.66
CA PRO A 151 -14.76 -2.09 9.80
C PRO A 151 -14.09 -3.09 8.86
N ASN A 152 -14.86 -3.97 8.22
CA ASN A 152 -14.35 -4.85 7.16
C ASN A 152 -14.08 -4.10 5.84
N GLU A 153 -14.52 -2.85 5.66
CA GLU A 153 -13.99 -1.96 4.63
C GLU A 153 -12.60 -1.46 5.03
N ILE A 154 -11.57 -2.21 4.63
CA ILE A 154 -10.19 -1.96 5.07
C ILE A 154 -9.50 -0.87 4.26
N THR A 155 -9.87 -0.72 2.99
CA THR A 155 -9.39 0.39 2.16
C THR A 155 -10.24 0.54 0.89
N ARG A 156 -10.01 1.59 0.11
CA ARG A 156 -10.49 1.74 -1.25
C ARG A 156 -9.56 2.65 -2.06
N GLU A 157 -9.56 2.53 -3.37
CA GLU A 157 -8.82 3.41 -4.26
C GLU A 157 -9.45 4.81 -4.27
N GLY A 158 -10.43 5.06 -5.15
CA GLY A 158 -11.07 6.37 -5.32
C GLY A 158 -10.05 7.51 -5.46
N VAL A 159 -8.89 7.23 -6.02
CA VAL A 159 -7.73 8.12 -6.13
C VAL A 159 -7.04 7.82 -7.43
N ARG A 160 -6.47 8.83 -8.09
CA ARG A 160 -5.55 8.61 -9.20
C ARG A 160 -4.25 8.03 -8.62
N GLY A 161 -4.19 6.70 -8.51
CA GLY A 161 -3.15 5.95 -7.82
C GLY A 161 -1.85 5.80 -8.62
N LEU A 162 -0.83 5.22 -7.99
CA LEU A 162 0.50 5.07 -8.60
C LEU A 162 0.50 4.26 -9.90
N GLU A 163 -0.55 3.47 -10.14
CA GLU A 163 -0.71 2.73 -11.40
C GLU A 163 -0.66 3.63 -12.65
N TYR A 164 -1.07 4.90 -12.54
CA TYR A 164 -0.98 5.85 -13.65
C TYR A 164 0.46 6.05 -14.13
N ASN A 165 1.48 5.90 -13.28
CA ASN A 165 2.88 5.97 -13.72
C ASN A 165 3.30 4.83 -14.68
N LYS A 166 2.42 3.83 -14.91
CA LYS A 166 2.66 2.78 -15.91
C LYS A 166 2.33 3.23 -17.33
N TRP A 167 1.37 4.12 -17.52
CA TRP A 167 0.86 4.56 -18.82
C TRP A 167 0.78 6.09 -18.97
N ASP A 168 1.11 6.83 -17.93
CA ASP A 168 1.05 8.28 -17.82
C ASP A 168 2.09 8.76 -16.77
N THR A 169 2.01 10.02 -16.35
CA THR A 169 2.86 10.63 -15.32
C THR A 169 2.02 11.37 -14.28
N LEU A 170 2.18 11.00 -13.02
CA LEU A 170 1.67 11.77 -11.89
C LEU A 170 2.64 12.91 -11.54
N PRO A 171 2.24 14.19 -11.64
CA PRO A 171 3.13 15.29 -11.32
C PRO A 171 3.38 15.38 -9.79
N PRO A 172 4.54 15.90 -9.34
CA PRO A 172 4.85 16.01 -7.91
C PRO A 172 3.77 16.66 -7.03
N HIS A 173 3.12 17.71 -7.52
CA HIS A 173 2.04 18.39 -6.78
C HIS A 173 0.82 17.50 -6.53
N HIS A 174 0.59 16.47 -7.35
CA HIS A 174 -0.47 15.48 -7.10
C HIS A 174 -0.22 14.81 -5.75
N TYR A 175 1.01 14.33 -5.53
CA TYR A 175 1.40 13.65 -4.29
C TYR A 175 1.21 14.55 -3.05
N ALA A 176 1.63 15.81 -3.14
CA ALA A 176 1.47 16.77 -2.05
C ALA A 176 0.03 17.30 -1.86
N SER A 177 -0.86 17.10 -2.83
CA SER A 177 -2.26 17.53 -2.73
C SER A 177 -3.15 16.49 -2.07
N LEU A 178 -2.89 15.20 -2.31
CA LEU A 178 -3.74 14.09 -1.86
C LEU A 178 -4.03 14.11 -0.34
N PRO A 179 -3.04 14.36 0.56
CA PRO A 179 -3.27 14.36 2.01
C PRO A 179 -4.29 15.39 2.48
N PHE A 180 -4.43 16.49 1.73
CA PHE A 180 -5.30 17.62 2.06
C PHE A 180 -6.57 17.67 1.21
N THR A 181 -6.82 16.63 0.41
CA THR A 181 -8.00 16.52 -0.45
C THR A 181 -8.60 15.13 -0.32
N ARG A 182 -8.17 14.17 -1.14
CA ARG A 182 -8.71 12.81 -1.16
C ARG A 182 -8.61 12.09 0.18
N TYR A 183 -7.52 12.24 0.91
CA TYR A 183 -7.36 11.57 2.21
C TYR A 183 -8.13 12.23 3.35
N LEU A 184 -8.71 13.44 3.16
CA LEU A 184 -9.68 13.99 4.11
C LEU A 184 -10.99 13.19 4.11
N ALA A 185 -11.35 12.58 2.98
CA ALA A 185 -12.54 11.74 2.86
C ALA A 185 -12.40 10.40 3.60
N GLY A 186 -11.16 9.95 3.85
CA GLY A 186 -10.87 8.68 4.52
C GLY A 186 -9.67 7.96 3.92
N HIS A 187 -9.53 6.68 4.27
CA HIS A 187 -8.44 5.81 3.81
C HIS A 187 -8.34 5.76 2.27
N GLY A 188 -7.16 5.40 1.76
CA GLY A 188 -6.89 5.32 0.31
C GLY A 188 -5.84 4.29 -0.05
N ASP A 189 -6.14 3.41 -1.00
CA ASP A 189 -5.21 2.41 -1.55
C ASP A 189 -4.47 2.96 -2.76
N PHE A 190 -3.55 3.89 -2.52
CA PHE A 190 -2.74 4.52 -3.59
C PHE A 190 -1.71 3.58 -4.23
N THR A 191 -1.47 2.42 -3.61
CA THR A 191 -0.33 1.53 -3.90
C THR A 191 1.02 2.25 -3.77
N PRO A 192 1.42 2.68 -2.56
CA PRO A 192 2.58 3.56 -2.39
C PRO A 192 3.92 2.88 -2.70
N CYS A 193 4.93 3.74 -2.85
CA CYS A 193 6.35 3.42 -2.86
C CYS A 193 6.81 2.55 -4.04
N THR A 194 7.19 3.18 -5.15
CA THR A 194 8.00 2.54 -6.21
C THR A 194 9.49 2.84 -6.06
N PHE A 195 10.31 1.80 -6.14
CA PHE A 195 11.76 1.84 -6.34
C PHE A 195 12.18 1.32 -7.73
N ASP A 196 11.23 1.17 -8.65
CA ASP A 196 11.53 1.04 -10.08
C ASP A 196 11.83 2.43 -10.68
N PRO A 197 13.06 2.70 -11.16
CA PRO A 197 13.43 3.99 -11.75
C PRO A 197 12.50 4.41 -12.92
N ASP A 198 12.02 3.45 -13.71
CA ASP A 198 11.15 3.74 -14.87
C ASP A 198 9.77 4.26 -14.46
N LYS A 199 9.39 4.04 -13.20
CA LYS A 199 8.09 4.41 -12.61
C LYS A 199 8.17 5.64 -11.72
N LEU A 200 9.34 6.26 -11.56
CA LEU A 200 9.47 7.47 -10.75
C LEU A 200 8.83 8.70 -11.35
N LYS A 201 8.91 8.86 -12.67
CA LYS A 201 8.19 9.90 -13.44
C LYS A 201 8.21 11.30 -12.79
N GLY A 202 9.42 11.79 -12.45
CA GLY A 202 9.60 13.11 -11.84
C GLY A 202 9.54 13.14 -10.30
N THR A 203 9.56 11.98 -9.65
CA THR A 203 9.72 11.85 -8.19
C THR A 203 11.03 11.15 -7.81
N THR A 204 11.38 11.12 -6.52
CA THR A 204 12.53 10.37 -6.00
C THR A 204 12.11 9.11 -5.24
N PHE A 205 13.03 8.16 -5.04
CA PHE A 205 12.80 7.04 -4.13
C PHE A 205 12.39 7.50 -2.74
N THR A 206 12.96 8.59 -2.23
CA THR A 206 12.61 9.10 -0.90
C THR A 206 11.20 9.68 -0.85
N LEU A 207 10.75 10.42 -1.88
CA LEU A 207 9.34 10.83 -1.99
C LEU A 207 8.43 9.60 -2.01
N GLN A 208 8.77 8.61 -2.82
CA GLN A 208 8.00 7.37 -2.94
C GLN A 208 7.90 6.63 -1.60
N LEU A 209 8.97 6.55 -0.82
CA LEU A 209 8.93 6.00 0.54
C LEU A 209 8.08 6.86 1.49
N ALA A 210 8.16 8.19 1.39
CA ALA A 210 7.36 9.11 2.21
C ALA A 210 5.85 8.90 1.99
N THR A 211 5.41 8.53 0.78
CA THR A 211 3.99 8.20 0.53
C THR A 211 3.47 7.07 1.42
N ALA A 212 4.31 6.11 1.79
CA ALA A 212 3.92 5.01 2.68
C ALA A 212 3.65 5.47 4.13
N ILE A 213 4.14 6.64 4.53
CA ILE A 213 3.89 7.23 5.85
C ILE A 213 2.74 8.24 5.76
N VAL A 214 2.79 9.13 4.76
CA VAL A 214 1.85 10.24 4.61
C VAL A 214 0.43 9.76 4.27
N TYR A 215 0.29 8.68 3.49
CA TYR A 215 -1.02 8.20 3.05
C TYR A 215 -1.61 7.16 4.01
N THR A 216 -2.82 7.45 4.51
CA THR A 216 -3.53 6.57 5.44
C THR A 216 -4.19 5.42 4.70
N SER A 217 -3.77 4.18 4.99
CA SER A 217 -4.47 2.98 4.57
C SER A 217 -4.25 1.83 5.58
N PRO A 218 -5.33 1.27 6.17
CA PRO A 218 -5.26 0.07 7.02
C PRO A 218 -4.65 -1.15 6.31
N LEU A 219 -4.71 -1.19 4.97
CA LEU A 219 -3.96 -2.13 4.13
C LEU A 219 -3.07 -1.36 3.15
N LYS A 220 -1.76 -1.56 3.25
CA LYS A 220 -0.79 -0.97 2.32
C LYS A 220 -0.38 -1.98 1.25
N HIS A 221 -0.73 -1.70 -0.01
CA HIS A 221 -0.20 -2.44 -1.16
C HIS A 221 1.10 -1.81 -1.62
N TRP A 222 2.22 -2.48 -1.38
CA TRP A 222 3.51 -2.07 -1.95
C TRP A 222 3.50 -2.30 -3.46
N ALA A 223 3.90 -1.29 -4.23
CA ALA A 223 3.73 -1.28 -5.68
C ALA A 223 4.64 -2.25 -6.44
N ASP A 224 5.79 -2.59 -5.88
CA ASP A 224 6.90 -3.20 -6.61
C ASP A 224 7.17 -4.67 -6.27
N LYS A 225 8.10 -5.24 -7.05
CA LYS A 225 8.68 -6.55 -6.78
C LYS A 225 9.42 -6.53 -5.43
N PRO A 226 9.26 -7.57 -4.57
CA PRO A 226 9.88 -7.62 -3.25
C PRO A 226 11.39 -7.38 -3.21
N ASN A 227 12.15 -7.81 -4.24
CA ASN A 227 13.61 -7.62 -4.26
C ASN A 227 14.02 -6.14 -4.23
N LEU A 228 13.22 -5.25 -4.82
CA LEU A 228 13.54 -3.82 -4.82
C LEU A 228 13.50 -3.26 -3.38
N TYR A 229 12.57 -3.74 -2.56
CA TYR A 229 12.50 -3.38 -1.14
C TYR A 229 13.55 -4.09 -0.29
N LEU A 230 13.74 -5.40 -0.51
CA LEU A 230 14.68 -6.21 0.29
C LEU A 230 16.14 -5.80 0.08
N ASN A 231 16.48 -5.27 -1.10
CA ASN A 231 17.82 -4.77 -1.42
C ASN A 231 17.97 -3.26 -1.16
N SER A 232 16.92 -2.58 -0.72
CA SER A 232 16.98 -1.14 -0.46
C SER A 232 17.80 -0.85 0.81
N PRO A 233 18.64 0.20 0.84
CA PRO A 233 19.31 0.63 2.07
C PRO A 233 18.30 1.04 3.16
N ALA A 234 17.04 1.33 2.81
CA ALA A 234 15.96 1.67 3.75
C ALA A 234 15.10 0.46 4.18
N VAL A 235 15.55 -0.78 3.93
CA VAL A 235 14.77 -2.01 4.22
C VAL A 235 14.26 -2.08 5.66
N ASP A 236 15.04 -1.62 6.63
CA ASP A 236 14.64 -1.66 8.05
C ASP A 236 13.47 -0.72 8.34
N ILE A 237 13.47 0.49 7.76
CA ILE A 237 12.35 1.43 7.90
C ILE A 237 11.11 0.86 7.22
N ILE A 238 11.26 0.28 6.03
CA ILE A 238 10.14 -0.33 5.28
C ILE A 238 9.46 -1.42 6.11
N ARG A 239 10.23 -2.26 6.81
CA ARG A 239 9.71 -3.27 7.74
C ARG A 239 9.05 -2.67 8.98
N ALA A 240 9.55 -1.52 9.43
CA ALA A 240 9.05 -0.85 10.62
C ALA A 240 7.68 -0.19 10.40
N ILE A 241 7.46 0.43 9.22
CA ILE A 241 6.25 1.22 8.91
C ILE A 241 4.98 0.39 9.21
N PRO A 242 4.12 0.86 10.14
CA PRO A 242 2.85 0.20 10.44
C PRO A 242 1.78 0.56 9.41
N SER A 243 0.67 -0.20 9.42
CA SER A 243 -0.51 0.14 8.62
C SER A 243 -1.42 1.18 9.31
N VAL A 244 -1.46 1.15 10.64
CA VAL A 244 -2.29 2.01 11.51
C VAL A 244 -1.45 2.82 12.47
N TRP A 245 -2.02 3.92 12.98
CA TRP A 245 -1.32 4.94 13.75
C TRP A 245 -2.15 5.31 14.98
N ASP A 246 -1.49 5.62 16.09
CA ASP A 246 -2.16 6.08 17.30
C ASP A 246 -2.32 7.61 17.28
N GLU A 247 -1.43 8.30 16.57
CA GLU A 247 -1.41 9.75 16.50
C GLU A 247 -0.89 10.22 15.14
N THR A 248 -1.45 11.32 14.65
CA THR A 248 -1.00 11.98 13.42
C THR A 248 -0.94 13.48 13.65
N ARG A 249 0.19 14.09 13.30
CA ARG A 249 0.42 15.54 13.32
C ARG A 249 0.78 16.02 11.93
N VAL A 250 0.04 17.00 11.44
CA VAL A 250 0.41 17.77 10.23
C VAL A 250 1.42 18.82 10.67
N LEU A 251 2.60 18.82 10.07
CA LEU A 251 3.70 19.68 10.46
C LEU A 251 3.64 21.03 9.75
N ALA A 252 4.18 22.06 10.40
CA ALA A 252 4.23 23.42 9.90
C ALA A 252 4.90 23.50 8.52
N GLY A 253 4.44 24.43 7.68
CA GLY A 253 4.88 24.57 6.29
C GLY A 253 4.13 23.68 5.30
N SER A 254 3.32 22.73 5.76
CA SER A 254 2.43 21.96 4.89
C SER A 254 1.45 22.87 4.14
N LYS A 255 1.36 22.71 2.82
CA LYS A 255 0.51 23.48 1.92
C LYS A 255 0.09 22.60 0.74
N ILE A 256 -1.20 22.59 0.43
CA ILE A 256 -1.79 21.77 -0.63
C ILE A 256 -1.00 21.90 -1.95
N GLY A 257 -0.56 20.76 -2.48
CA GLY A 257 0.21 20.67 -3.72
C GLY A 257 1.66 21.12 -3.65
N ASP A 258 2.05 21.87 -2.62
CA ASP A 258 3.39 22.40 -2.47
C ASP A 258 4.27 21.50 -1.58
N MET A 259 3.81 21.20 -0.37
CA MET A 259 4.50 20.29 0.55
C MET A 259 3.51 19.62 1.51
N ALA A 260 3.67 18.33 1.74
CA ALA A 260 2.94 17.59 2.77
C ALA A 260 3.94 17.01 3.77
N ALA A 261 3.95 17.52 5.00
CA ALA A 261 4.85 17.06 6.06
C ALA A 261 4.03 16.51 7.24
N PHE A 262 4.23 15.23 7.57
CA PHE A 262 3.46 14.53 8.59
C PHE A 262 4.39 13.81 9.56
N ALA A 263 4.11 13.91 10.86
CA ALA A 263 4.66 13.03 11.89
C ALA A 263 3.55 12.12 12.41
N ARG A 264 3.77 10.80 12.38
CA ARG A 264 2.81 9.80 12.85
C ARG A 264 3.42 8.92 13.91
N ARG A 265 2.68 8.64 14.97
CA ARG A 265 3.14 7.79 16.07
C ARG A 265 2.46 6.44 16.02
N ARG A 266 3.23 5.40 16.30
CA ARG A 266 2.74 4.08 16.68
C ARG A 266 3.54 3.60 17.87
N ASP A 267 2.84 3.27 18.95
CA ASP A 267 3.42 2.93 20.24
C ASP A 267 4.40 4.05 20.67
N ASN A 268 5.67 3.72 20.88
CA ASN A 268 6.73 4.65 21.27
C ASN A 268 7.58 5.18 20.10
N SER A 269 7.23 4.85 18.85
CA SER A 269 7.98 5.22 17.66
C SER A 269 7.24 6.26 16.82
N TRP A 270 7.98 7.27 16.37
CA TRP A 270 7.52 8.28 15.42
C TRP A 270 8.07 8.01 14.02
N PHE A 271 7.23 8.27 13.03
CA PHE A 271 7.53 8.17 11.62
C PHE A 271 7.22 9.52 10.99
N VAL A 272 8.23 10.15 10.40
CA VAL A 272 8.06 11.41 9.66
C VAL A 272 8.11 11.09 8.18
N GLY A 273 7.13 11.60 7.43
CA GLY A 273 7.11 11.55 5.97
C GLY A 273 6.89 12.96 5.43
N ILE A 274 7.76 13.39 4.51
CA ILE A 274 7.67 14.69 3.85
C ILE A 274 7.71 14.48 2.34
N ILE A 275 6.71 15.04 1.67
CA ILE A 275 6.57 15.05 0.21
C ILE A 275 6.73 16.49 -0.25
N ASN A 276 7.71 16.76 -1.12
CA ASN A 276 7.86 18.05 -1.77
C ASN A 276 7.25 18.01 -3.19
N GLY A 277 6.05 18.58 -3.33
CA GLY A 277 5.35 18.69 -4.62
C GLY A 277 5.67 19.95 -5.40
N GLY A 278 6.25 20.96 -4.74
CA GLY A 278 6.64 22.24 -5.33
C GLY A 278 8.11 22.31 -5.74
N LYS A 279 8.66 23.53 -5.75
CA LYS A 279 10.05 23.80 -6.15
C LYS A 279 11.07 23.21 -5.15
N LYS A 280 12.35 23.17 -5.54
CA LYS A 280 13.48 22.87 -4.65
C LYS A 280 13.38 23.76 -3.40
N ARG A 281 13.57 23.18 -2.21
CA ARG A 281 13.48 23.92 -0.95
C ARG A 281 14.44 23.38 0.11
N GLN A 282 14.69 24.23 1.09
CA GLN A 282 15.20 23.83 2.39
C GLN A 282 14.04 23.92 3.39
N TYR A 283 13.87 22.89 4.20
CA TYR A 283 12.83 22.81 5.23
C TYR A 283 13.47 22.58 6.59
N LYS A 284 13.05 23.35 7.59
CA LYS A 284 13.48 23.20 8.99
C LYS A 284 12.41 22.41 9.74
N LEU A 285 12.70 21.15 10.00
CA LEU A 285 11.85 20.25 10.76
C LEU A 285 12.08 20.46 12.27
N ASP A 286 11.07 20.97 12.96
CA ASP A 286 11.05 21.04 14.41
C ASP A 286 10.67 19.67 15.01
N LEU A 287 11.50 19.17 15.93
CA LEU A 287 11.31 17.90 16.62
C LEU A 287 10.58 18.04 17.97
N SER A 288 10.03 19.21 18.29
CA SER A 288 9.28 19.48 19.53
C SER A 288 8.08 18.56 19.77
N PHE A 289 7.60 17.84 18.75
CA PHE A 289 6.58 16.81 18.90
C PHE A 289 7.07 15.55 19.64
N LEU A 290 8.39 15.35 19.74
CA LEU A 290 8.98 14.27 20.52
C LEU A 290 8.81 14.52 22.02
N GLY A 291 8.76 13.44 22.79
CA GLY A 291 8.82 13.52 24.24
C GLY A 291 10.22 13.88 24.75
N LYS A 292 10.35 14.07 26.07
CA LYS A 292 11.66 14.23 26.72
C LYS A 292 12.55 12.99 26.53
N GLY A 293 13.86 13.23 26.45
CA GLY A 293 14.90 12.22 26.27
C GLY A 293 15.48 12.20 24.85
N ASN A 294 16.40 11.26 24.65
CA ASN A 294 17.03 11.01 23.35
C ASN A 294 16.29 9.91 22.59
N TYR A 295 16.26 10.04 21.28
CA TYR A 295 15.67 9.11 20.33
C TYR A 295 16.76 8.66 19.36
N HIS A 296 16.82 7.36 19.09
CA HIS A 296 17.51 6.85 17.93
C HIS A 296 16.75 7.27 16.67
N ALA A 297 17.48 7.85 15.73
CA ALA A 297 16.96 8.30 14.46
C ALA A 297 17.56 7.50 13.31
N VAL A 298 16.72 7.17 12.34
CA VAL A 298 17.14 6.76 11.00
C VAL A 298 16.49 7.73 10.01
N PHE A 299 17.30 8.43 9.24
CA PHE A 299 16.87 9.38 8.22
C PHE A 299 17.06 8.79 6.84
N VAL A 300 16.11 9.03 5.95
CA VAL A 300 16.21 8.78 4.51
C VAL A 300 16.05 10.10 3.80
N ARG A 301 17.10 10.53 3.11
CA ARG A 301 17.19 11.79 2.37
C ARG A 301 17.29 11.52 0.87
N ASP A 302 16.86 12.49 0.08
CA ASP A 302 17.18 12.50 -1.35
C ASP A 302 18.69 12.51 -1.58
N ARG A 303 19.17 11.76 -2.58
CA ARG A 303 20.53 11.93 -3.10
C ARG A 303 20.52 12.93 -4.25
N MET A 304 20.76 14.23 -4.00
CA MET A 304 20.39 15.35 -4.88
C MET A 304 20.72 15.26 -6.39
N ASP A 305 21.71 14.47 -6.79
CA ASP A 305 22.11 14.20 -8.17
C ASP A 305 21.35 13.04 -8.85
N ASP A 306 20.72 12.15 -8.09
CA ASP A 306 20.02 10.97 -8.61
C ASP A 306 18.67 10.73 -7.90
N PRO A 307 17.53 10.82 -8.61
CA PRO A 307 16.22 10.53 -8.03
C PRO A 307 16.01 9.04 -7.69
N ALA A 308 16.76 8.13 -8.31
CA ALA A 308 16.71 6.68 -8.08
C ALA A 308 17.74 6.21 -7.02
N ALA A 309 18.15 7.12 -6.14
CA ALA A 309 18.98 6.80 -5.00
C ALA A 309 18.53 7.60 -3.77
N MET A 310 18.94 7.11 -2.60
CA MET A 310 18.65 7.74 -1.31
C MET A 310 19.87 7.61 -0.39
N ILE A 311 20.00 8.56 0.53
CA ILE A 311 21.01 8.53 1.59
C ILE A 311 20.31 8.08 2.86
N VAL A 312 20.86 7.06 3.53
CA VAL A 312 20.35 6.57 4.82
C VAL A 312 21.36 6.88 5.91
N GLU A 313 20.94 7.68 6.89
CA GLU A 313 21.76 8.14 8.01
C GLU A 313 21.17 7.64 9.32
N LYS A 314 22.03 7.39 10.31
CA LYS A 314 21.63 7.04 11.67
C LYS A 314 22.20 8.08 12.62
N ASP A 315 21.39 8.55 13.55
CA ASP A 315 21.78 9.60 14.49
C ASP A 315 21.04 9.44 15.84
N ALA A 316 21.35 10.32 16.79
CA ALA A 316 20.58 10.52 18.02
C ALA A 316 20.01 11.94 18.03
N VAL A 317 18.70 12.06 18.27
CA VAL A 317 18.02 13.36 18.34
C VAL A 317 17.18 13.52 19.60
N ASN A 318 16.76 14.75 19.88
CA ASN A 318 15.82 15.06 20.95
C ASN A 318 14.85 16.19 20.57
N HIS A 319 13.83 16.38 21.41
CA HIS A 319 12.75 17.34 21.20
C HIS A 319 13.17 18.82 21.09
N LYS A 320 14.42 19.18 21.44
CA LYS A 320 14.91 20.56 21.38
C LYS A 320 15.57 20.89 20.05
N GLN A 321 15.83 19.89 19.22
CA GLN A 321 16.57 20.05 17.98
C GLN A 321 15.66 20.38 16.81
N ASN A 322 16.27 21.00 15.81
CA ASN A 322 15.68 21.20 14.50
C ASN A 322 16.58 20.56 13.45
N LEU A 323 15.98 19.91 12.46
CA LEU A 323 16.71 19.31 11.34
C LEU A 323 16.50 20.13 10.08
N THR A 324 17.59 20.51 9.45
CA THR A 324 17.55 21.14 8.12
C THR A 324 17.54 20.04 7.05
N ILE A 325 16.58 20.12 6.14
CA ILE A 325 16.34 19.11 5.11
C ILE A 325 16.30 19.83 3.77
N GLU A 326 17.20 19.46 2.86
CA GLU A 326 17.15 19.89 1.48
C GLU A 326 16.34 18.87 0.66
N MET A 327 15.41 19.36 -0.16
CA MET A 327 14.59 18.53 -1.05
C MET A 327 14.52 19.17 -2.42
N ARG A 328 14.66 18.36 -3.47
CA ARG A 328 14.37 18.79 -4.85
C ARG A 328 12.87 18.81 -5.12
N SER A 329 12.45 19.36 -6.27
CA SER A 329 11.07 19.19 -6.77
C SER A 329 10.79 17.70 -7.02
N GLY A 330 9.67 17.17 -6.49
CA GLY A 330 9.41 15.74 -6.50
C GLY A 330 10.29 14.93 -5.54
N GLY A 331 10.98 15.62 -4.63
CA GLY A 331 11.79 15.05 -3.57
C GLY A 331 11.02 14.75 -2.28
N GLY A 332 11.72 14.20 -1.30
CA GLY A 332 11.10 13.89 -0.02
C GLY A 332 12.09 13.62 1.08
N PHE A 333 11.54 13.32 2.25
CA PHE A 333 12.29 12.94 3.44
C PHE A 333 11.49 11.95 4.28
N VAL A 334 12.20 10.99 4.87
CA VAL A 334 11.62 10.05 5.84
C VAL A 334 12.48 9.99 7.10
N ALA A 335 11.84 9.94 8.26
CA ALA A 335 12.52 9.61 9.51
C ALA A 335 11.78 8.52 10.27
N TYR A 336 12.54 7.61 10.87
CA TYR A 336 12.09 6.76 11.97
C TYR A 336 12.78 7.23 13.24
N LEU A 337 12.01 7.54 14.29
CA LEU A 337 12.50 8.08 15.56
C LEU A 337 11.94 7.24 16.70
N SER A 338 12.78 6.61 17.50
CA SER A 338 12.34 5.74 18.60
C SER A 338 13.30 5.78 19.78
N LYS A 339 12.78 5.57 21.00
CA LYS A 339 13.64 5.40 22.18
C LYS A 339 14.43 4.10 22.13
N GLU A 340 13.92 3.11 21.42
CA GLU A 340 14.58 1.84 21.18
C GLU A 340 15.25 1.84 19.81
N LYS A 341 16.41 1.19 19.69
CA LYS A 341 17.05 1.03 18.39
C LYS A 341 16.14 0.22 17.47
N LEU A 342 16.08 0.65 16.21
CA LEU A 342 15.36 -0.11 15.20
C LEU A 342 16.00 -1.50 15.08
N ALA A 343 15.22 -2.54 15.41
CA ALA A 343 15.69 -3.91 15.34
C ALA A 343 15.96 -4.27 13.87
N VAL A 344 17.24 -4.45 13.53
CA VAL A 344 17.67 -5.05 12.25
C VAL A 344 17.37 -6.54 12.37
N LYS A 345 16.34 -7.04 11.68
CA LYS A 345 15.96 -8.46 11.70
C LYS A 345 16.31 -9.20 10.42
#